data_AF-A0A8T0I5T9-F1
#
_entry.id   AF-A0A8T0I5T9-F1
#
_cell.length_a   1.000
_cell.length_b   1.000
_cell.length_c   1.000
_cell.angle_alpha   90.00
_cell.angle_beta   90.00
_cell.angle_gamma   90.00
#
_symmetry.space_group_name_H-M   'P 1'
#
loop_
_entity.id
_entity.type
_entity.pdbx_description
1 polymer ?
#
loop_
_entity_poly.entity_id
_entity_poly.type
_entity_poly.pdbx_seq_one_letter_code
_entity_poly.pdbx_strand_id
1 'polypeptide(L)'
;MATTPTSEAVAASPDCASDSDETYFDASFFVDETYVEKEYVVGPHTIKVLCLQCSSTDYDLTGQLVWPGAGILNDYLVNNSHILDGLSVIELGSGVGLNGLLCAQYCRHVVMTDHNTTVLKVMKRNVELQDEALQPKLECEELDWGNEAHLQHIKDKNPDGFDLILGADICYFQSAAKPLFASVKALMELRPGGACKFILGYVSRFKSNDVAVNAEVQRLGMKMVEVPGTRKSLAGGAHEGWIYEISKDSDQL
;
A
#
# COMPACT_ATOMS: atom_id res chain seq x y z
N MET A 1 -36.42 -53.10 -49.26
CA MET A 1 -36.87 -53.36 -47.88
C MET A 1 -36.29 -54.70 -47.44
N ALA A 2 -35.28 -54.67 -46.57
CA ALA A 2 -34.73 -55.82 -45.83
C ALA A 2 -33.82 -55.22 -44.74
N THR A 3 -34.34 -55.05 -43.52
CA THR A 3 -34.13 -55.90 -42.33
C THR A 3 -32.70 -55.90 -41.80
N THR A 4 -32.54 -55.30 -40.62
CA THR A 4 -31.44 -55.43 -39.66
C THR A 4 -31.25 -56.87 -39.17
N PRO A 5 -30.07 -57.19 -38.62
CA PRO A 5 -30.04 -57.50 -37.18
C PRO A 5 -28.88 -56.86 -36.38
N THR A 6 -29.21 -56.58 -35.11
CA THR A 6 -28.44 -56.63 -33.83
C THR A 6 -27.05 -57.28 -33.86
N SER A 7 -26.07 -57.06 -32.99
CA SER A 7 -25.83 -56.31 -31.73
C SER A 7 -24.39 -56.71 -31.34
N GLU A 8 -23.53 -55.82 -30.86
CA GLU A 8 -22.71 -56.10 -29.66
C GLU A 8 -21.93 -54.86 -29.22
N ALA A 9 -22.05 -54.56 -27.93
CA ALA A 9 -21.31 -53.54 -27.21
C ALA A 9 -19.94 -54.09 -26.82
N VAL A 10 -18.89 -53.25 -26.93
CA VAL A 10 -17.61 -53.49 -26.25
C VAL A 10 -17.23 -52.21 -25.50
N ALA A 11 -16.98 -52.37 -24.20
CA ALA A 11 -16.71 -51.33 -23.23
C ALA A 11 -15.22 -50.92 -23.17
N ALA A 12 -15.00 -49.63 -22.82
CA ALA A 12 -13.91 -48.99 -22.04
C ALA A 12 -12.47 -49.55 -22.11
N SER A 13 -11.48 -48.83 -22.69
CA SER A 13 -10.57 -47.79 -22.10
C SER A 13 -9.10 -48.33 -22.10
N PRO A 14 -7.99 -47.55 -21.96
CA PRO A 14 -7.84 -46.16 -21.51
C PRO A 14 -6.86 -45.25 -22.33
N ASP A 15 -6.91 -43.95 -22.01
CA ASP A 15 -5.87 -42.90 -21.99
C ASP A 15 -4.79 -42.79 -23.08
N CYS A 16 -4.69 -41.60 -23.67
CA CYS A 16 -3.46 -40.80 -23.51
C CYS A 16 -3.73 -39.30 -23.76
N ALA A 17 -3.67 -38.56 -22.66
CA ALA A 17 -3.33 -37.15 -22.47
C ALA A 17 -3.57 -36.18 -23.64
N SER A 18 -4.53 -35.27 -23.43
CA SER A 18 -4.38 -33.90 -23.93
C SER A 18 -3.18 -33.28 -23.21
N ASP A 19 -2.04 -33.16 -23.88
CA ASP A 19 -0.94 -32.32 -23.43
C ASP A 19 -1.45 -30.88 -23.30
N SER A 20 -1.80 -30.49 -22.08
CA SER A 20 -2.03 -29.10 -21.72
C SER A 20 -0.67 -28.48 -21.45
N ASP A 21 -0.09 -27.86 -22.48
CA ASP A 21 1.11 -27.01 -22.42
C ASP A 21 1.01 -25.82 -21.42
N GLU A 22 -0.11 -25.67 -20.70
CA GLU A 22 -0.35 -24.60 -19.71
C GLU A 22 0.48 -24.71 -18.43
N THR A 23 1.17 -25.84 -18.18
CA THR A 23 2.01 -26.00 -16.98
C THR A 23 3.41 -25.38 -17.11
N TYR A 24 3.81 -24.90 -18.30
CA TYR A 24 5.17 -24.37 -18.52
C TYR A 24 5.32 -22.87 -18.23
N PHE A 25 4.23 -22.15 -17.96
CA PHE A 25 4.22 -20.72 -17.68
C PHE A 25 3.52 -20.41 -16.34
N ASP A 26 3.96 -21.04 -15.26
CA ASP A 26 3.57 -20.59 -13.92
C ASP A 26 4.26 -19.25 -13.60
N ALA A 27 3.48 -18.17 -13.55
CA ALA A 27 3.96 -16.84 -13.17
C ALA A 27 4.67 -16.83 -11.81
N SER A 28 4.22 -17.71 -10.89
CA SER A 28 5.06 -18.62 -10.12
C SER A 28 6.55 -18.32 -10.03
N PHE A 29 7.20 -18.72 -11.12
CA PHE A 29 8.63 -18.83 -11.28
C PHE A 29 9.36 -17.48 -11.38
N PHE A 30 8.62 -16.41 -11.68
CA PHE A 30 9.16 -15.07 -11.88
C PHE A 30 8.94 -14.15 -10.68
N VAL A 31 8.22 -14.61 -9.65
CA VAL A 31 7.97 -13.84 -8.43
C VAL A 31 8.99 -14.24 -7.36
N ASP A 32 9.83 -13.29 -6.96
CA ASP A 32 10.74 -13.48 -5.84
C ASP A 32 9.99 -13.30 -4.51
N GLU A 33 9.77 -14.40 -3.80
CA GLU A 33 9.21 -14.43 -2.43
C GLU A 33 10.26 -14.87 -1.39
N THR A 34 11.56 -14.70 -1.67
CA THR A 34 12.67 -15.04 -0.74
C THR A 34 12.83 -14.01 0.38
N TYR A 35 11.75 -13.75 1.10
CA TYR A 35 11.72 -12.76 2.17
C TYR A 35 12.64 -13.14 3.32
N VAL A 36 13.26 -12.11 3.89
CA VAL A 36 14.01 -12.21 5.15
C VAL A 36 13.30 -11.41 6.22
N GLU A 37 13.32 -11.90 7.44
CA GLU A 37 12.90 -11.12 8.61
C GLU A 37 13.93 -10.01 8.86
N LYS A 38 13.46 -8.77 8.91
CA LYS A 38 14.23 -7.61 9.36
C LYS A 38 13.54 -6.96 10.54
N GLU A 39 14.36 -6.48 11.46
CA GLU A 39 13.92 -5.79 12.65
C GLU A 39 14.19 -4.28 12.51
N TYR A 40 13.17 -3.48 12.76
CA TYR A 40 13.23 -2.02 12.73
C TYR A 40 12.93 -1.48 14.13
N VAL A 41 13.94 -0.85 14.74
CA VAL A 41 13.80 -0.16 16.03
C VAL A 41 13.42 1.28 15.74
N VAL A 42 12.20 1.67 16.13
CA VAL A 42 11.67 3.03 15.94
C VAL A 42 11.10 3.54 17.26
N GLY A 43 11.82 4.48 17.88
CA GLY A 43 11.47 4.97 19.21
C GLY A 43 11.46 3.83 20.24
N PRO A 44 10.36 3.62 20.98
CA PRO A 44 10.25 2.52 21.95
C PRO A 44 9.80 1.19 21.33
N HIS A 45 9.49 1.16 20.02
CA HIS A 45 8.94 -0.02 19.37
C HIS A 45 10.00 -0.75 18.54
N THR A 46 9.86 -2.07 18.52
CA THR A 46 10.62 -2.97 17.65
C THR A 46 9.63 -3.66 16.74
N ILE A 47 9.76 -3.45 15.43
CA ILE A 47 8.83 -4.01 14.44
C ILE A 47 9.58 -4.98 13.55
N LYS A 48 9.07 -6.20 13.47
CA LYS A 48 9.59 -7.25 12.61
C LYS A 48 8.76 -7.32 11.33
N VAL A 49 9.43 -7.32 10.20
CA VAL A 49 8.80 -7.46 8.88
C VAL A 49 9.60 -8.41 8.00
N LEU A 50 8.89 -9.26 7.27
CA LEU A 50 9.37 -9.98 6.11
C LEU A 50 9.45 -8.99 4.93
N CYS A 51 10.62 -8.90 4.32
CA CYS A 51 10.84 -8.10 3.11
C CYS A 51 11.98 -8.69 2.27
N LEU A 52 12.07 -8.30 1.00
CA LEU A 52 13.20 -8.68 0.16
C LEU A 52 14.49 -7.97 0.60
N GLN A 53 15.64 -8.56 0.25
CA GLN A 53 16.94 -7.95 0.52
C GLN A 53 17.34 -6.91 -0.52
N CYS A 54 16.95 -7.12 -1.77
CA CYS A 54 17.26 -6.27 -2.90
C CYS A 54 16.04 -6.09 -3.80
N SER A 55 16.07 -5.05 -4.63
CA SER A 55 15.03 -4.80 -5.62
C SER A 55 15.01 -5.92 -6.66
N SER A 56 13.81 -6.40 -6.97
CA SER A 56 13.57 -7.14 -8.21
C SER A 56 13.68 -6.20 -9.41
N THR A 57 13.96 -6.75 -10.60
CA THR A 57 13.85 -6.00 -11.87
C THR A 57 12.39 -5.72 -12.25
N ASP A 58 11.44 -6.36 -11.56
CA ASP A 58 10.02 -6.09 -11.72
C ASP A 58 9.60 -4.88 -10.89
N TYR A 59 9.15 -3.83 -11.58
CA TYR A 59 8.81 -2.54 -10.97
C TYR A 59 7.52 -2.61 -10.15
N ASP A 60 6.58 -3.51 -10.51
CA ASP A 60 5.31 -3.71 -9.80
C ASP A 60 5.49 -4.45 -8.47
N LEU A 61 6.69 -5.01 -8.23
CA LEU A 61 7.05 -5.75 -7.02
C LEU A 61 7.96 -4.96 -6.07
N THR A 62 8.13 -3.66 -6.31
CA THR A 62 8.93 -2.77 -5.44
C THR A 62 8.36 -2.63 -4.04
N GLY A 63 7.06 -2.86 -3.84
CA GLY A 63 6.39 -2.88 -2.53
C GLY A 63 6.87 -3.99 -1.59
N GLN A 64 7.63 -4.97 -2.08
CA GLN A 64 8.23 -6.03 -1.26
C GLN A 64 9.48 -5.58 -0.47
N LEU A 65 9.90 -4.33 -0.66
CA LEU A 65 11.02 -3.68 0.04
C LEU A 65 10.53 -2.63 1.02
N VAL A 66 11.37 -2.33 2.01
CA VAL A 66 11.25 -1.11 2.81
C VAL A 66 12.06 0.00 2.16
N TRP A 67 11.37 1.03 1.68
CA TRP A 67 12.00 2.19 1.07
C TRP A 67 12.38 3.27 2.08
N PRO A 68 13.39 4.12 1.79
CA PRO A 68 13.87 5.14 2.74
C PRO A 68 12.80 6.12 3.22
N GLY A 69 11.79 6.43 2.40
CA GLY A 69 10.66 7.28 2.81
C GLY A 69 9.91 6.74 4.03
N ALA A 70 9.86 5.40 4.21
CA ALA A 70 9.23 4.77 5.36
C ALA A 70 9.95 5.16 6.67
N GLY A 71 11.28 5.29 6.65
CA GLY A 71 12.04 5.74 7.82
C GLY A 71 11.70 7.17 8.23
N ILE A 72 11.57 8.08 7.26
CA ILE A 72 11.19 9.47 7.52
C ILE A 72 9.79 9.54 8.14
N LEU A 73 8.83 8.79 7.60
CA LEU A 73 7.48 8.73 8.15
C LEU A 73 7.44 8.11 9.55
N ASN A 74 8.19 7.03 9.78
CA ASN A 74 8.31 6.41 11.10
C ASN A 74 8.82 7.37 12.17
N ASP A 75 9.88 8.13 11.87
CA ASP A 75 10.42 9.13 12.79
C ASP A 75 9.38 10.22 13.10
N TYR A 76 8.62 10.64 12.09
CA TYR A 76 7.54 11.60 12.29
C TYR A 76 6.42 11.05 13.18
N LEU A 77 5.96 9.83 12.93
CA LEU A 77 4.88 9.19 13.69
C LEU A 77 5.25 8.99 15.16
N VAL A 78 6.47 8.50 15.46
CA VAL A 78 6.93 8.32 16.85
C VAL A 78 7.00 9.66 17.58
N ASN A 79 7.59 10.68 16.96
CA ASN A 79 7.73 12.00 17.58
C ASN A 79 6.38 12.71 17.78
N ASN A 80 5.34 12.29 17.07
CA ASN A 80 3.98 12.81 17.17
C ASN A 80 2.98 11.76 17.70
N SER A 81 3.46 10.73 18.40
CA SER A 81 2.62 9.62 18.89
C SER A 81 1.45 10.07 19.79
N HIS A 82 1.64 11.17 20.52
CA HIS A 82 0.62 11.75 21.40
C HIS A 82 -0.68 12.19 20.69
N ILE A 83 -0.66 12.41 19.37
CA ILE A 83 -1.87 12.74 18.59
C ILE A 83 -2.45 11.55 17.82
N LEU A 84 -1.82 10.37 17.89
CA LEU A 84 -2.27 9.17 17.17
C LEU A 84 -3.23 8.30 17.99
N ASP A 85 -3.31 8.54 19.31
CA ASP A 85 -4.14 7.75 20.22
C ASP A 85 -5.62 7.77 19.78
N GLY A 86 -6.22 6.58 19.69
CA GLY A 86 -7.62 6.39 19.32
C GLY A 86 -7.97 6.62 17.83
N LEU A 87 -7.03 7.05 16.99
CA LEU A 87 -7.31 7.37 15.58
C LEU A 87 -7.60 6.13 14.72
N SER A 88 -8.40 6.33 13.68
CA SER A 88 -8.54 5.43 12.53
C SER A 88 -7.68 5.93 11.37
N VAL A 89 -6.85 5.06 10.81
CA VAL A 89 -5.85 5.43 9.81
C VAL A 89 -5.96 4.54 8.58
N ILE A 90 -5.73 5.09 7.40
CA ILE A 90 -5.47 4.33 6.18
C ILE A 90 -4.10 4.68 5.63
N GLU A 91 -3.31 3.68 5.24
CA GLU A 91 -2.04 3.86 4.56
C GLU A 91 -2.17 3.45 3.09
N LEU A 92 -1.74 4.33 2.18
CA LEU A 92 -1.72 4.13 0.74
C LEU A 92 -0.34 3.64 0.30
N GLY A 93 -0.29 2.51 -0.43
CA GLY A 93 0.96 1.93 -0.89
C GLY A 93 1.86 1.49 0.28
N SER A 94 1.29 0.72 1.20
CA SER A 94 1.95 0.27 2.43
C SER A 94 3.14 -0.65 2.17
N GLY A 95 3.25 -1.27 0.99
CA GLY A 95 4.29 -2.24 0.70
C GLY A 95 4.26 -3.41 1.70
N VAL A 96 5.37 -3.65 2.39
CA VAL A 96 5.44 -4.67 3.45
C VAL A 96 4.73 -4.28 4.76
N GLY A 97 4.22 -3.04 4.87
CA GLY A 97 3.38 -2.57 5.98
C GLY A 97 4.12 -1.86 7.11
N LEU A 98 5.42 -1.54 6.97
CA LEU A 98 6.22 -1.05 8.10
C LEU A 98 5.62 0.17 8.83
N ASN A 99 5.13 1.18 8.10
CA ASN A 99 4.56 2.37 8.75
C ASN A 99 3.17 2.07 9.37
N GLY A 100 2.30 1.32 8.70
CA GLY A 100 1.01 0.90 9.25
C GLY A 100 1.13 0.04 10.51
N LEU A 101 2.09 -0.90 10.54
CA LEU A 101 2.39 -1.71 11.73
C LEU A 101 2.88 -0.86 12.92
N LEU A 102 3.70 0.18 12.65
CA LEU A 102 4.08 1.14 13.69
C LEU A 102 2.85 1.93 14.16
N CYS A 103 2.02 2.36 13.23
CA CYS A 103 0.84 3.16 13.52
C CYS A 103 -0.14 2.42 14.45
N ALA A 104 -0.30 1.09 14.28
CA ALA A 104 -1.17 0.25 15.12
C ALA A 104 -0.75 0.16 16.59
N GLN A 105 0.50 0.51 16.92
CA GLN A 105 0.97 0.64 18.31
C GLN A 105 0.22 1.75 19.07
N TYR A 106 -0.22 2.79 18.36
CA TYR A 106 -0.86 3.97 18.92
C TYR A 106 -2.35 4.06 18.54
N CYS A 107 -2.66 3.76 17.28
CA CYS A 107 -3.99 3.93 16.72
C CYS A 107 -4.97 2.83 17.18
N ARG A 108 -6.27 3.12 17.06
CA ARG A 108 -7.35 2.17 17.31
C ARG A 108 -7.54 1.22 16.14
N HIS A 109 -7.37 1.71 14.92
CA HIS A 109 -7.63 0.98 13.68
C HIS A 109 -6.73 1.47 12.55
N VAL A 110 -6.16 0.55 11.78
CA VAL A 110 -5.25 0.84 10.66
C VAL A 110 -5.59 -0.06 9.47
N VAL A 111 -5.94 0.55 8.35
CA VAL A 111 -6.11 -0.12 7.06
C VAL A 111 -4.84 0.11 6.22
N MET A 112 -4.08 -0.94 5.97
CA MET A 112 -2.91 -0.92 5.09
C MET A 112 -3.34 -1.35 3.68
N THR A 113 -2.89 -0.63 2.66
CA THR A 113 -3.34 -0.89 1.29
C THR A 113 -2.22 -0.96 0.28
N ASP A 114 -2.35 -1.86 -0.69
CA ASP A 114 -1.52 -1.92 -1.88
C ASP A 114 -2.34 -2.49 -3.04
N HIS A 115 -1.92 -2.23 -4.28
CA HIS A 115 -2.57 -2.75 -5.48
C HIS A 115 -2.06 -4.17 -5.84
N ASN A 116 -0.83 -4.50 -5.45
CA ASN A 116 -0.18 -5.71 -5.90
C ASN A 116 -0.51 -6.89 -4.99
N THR A 117 -1.10 -7.95 -5.54
CA THR A 117 -1.52 -9.14 -4.78
C THR A 117 -0.37 -9.86 -4.09
N THR A 118 0.83 -9.90 -4.67
CA THR A 118 2.03 -10.46 -4.02
C THR A 118 2.45 -9.61 -2.83
N VAL A 119 2.41 -8.28 -2.98
CA VAL A 119 2.70 -7.36 -1.87
C VAL A 119 1.67 -7.52 -0.75
N LEU A 120 0.39 -7.66 -1.07
CA LEU A 120 -0.67 -7.93 -0.09
C LEU A 120 -0.46 -9.25 0.66
N LYS A 121 0.07 -10.30 0.00
CA LYS A 121 0.40 -11.57 0.67
C LYS A 121 1.46 -11.38 1.75
N VAL A 122 2.58 -10.71 1.44
CA VAL A 122 3.63 -10.47 2.43
C VAL A 122 3.20 -9.49 3.52
N MET A 123 2.39 -8.49 3.17
CA MET A 123 1.80 -7.56 4.14
C MET A 123 0.93 -8.30 5.17
N LYS A 124 0.07 -9.23 4.73
CA LYS A 124 -0.75 -10.06 5.64
C LYS A 124 0.11 -10.95 6.54
N ARG A 125 1.15 -11.58 5.98
CA ARG A 125 2.13 -12.35 6.78
C ARG A 125 2.82 -11.47 7.82
N ASN A 126 3.09 -10.20 7.51
CA ASN A 126 3.68 -9.27 8.47
C ASN A 126 2.73 -8.85 9.58
N VAL A 127 1.41 -8.80 9.34
CA VAL A 127 0.41 -8.64 10.41
C VAL A 127 0.45 -9.85 11.35
N GLU A 128 0.46 -11.06 10.80
CA GLU A 128 0.51 -12.32 11.57
C GLU A 128 1.77 -12.46 12.44
N LEU A 129 2.87 -11.78 12.07
CA LEU A 129 4.10 -11.74 12.85
C LEU A 129 4.07 -10.80 14.05
N GLN A 130 3.08 -9.91 14.14
CA GLN A 130 2.97 -9.00 15.29
C GLN A 130 2.26 -9.66 16.46
N ASP A 131 2.41 -9.05 17.64
CA ASP A 131 1.68 -9.46 18.85
C ASP A 131 0.18 -9.59 18.58
N GLU A 132 -0.43 -10.66 19.11
CA GLU A 132 -1.85 -10.98 18.91
C GLU A 132 -2.80 -9.83 19.30
N ALA A 133 -2.37 -8.94 20.20
CA ALA A 133 -3.15 -7.77 20.60
C ALA A 133 -3.23 -6.67 19.52
N LEU A 134 -2.30 -6.65 18.57
CA LEU A 134 -2.24 -5.67 17.48
C LEU A 134 -3.01 -6.14 16.24
N GLN A 135 -3.02 -7.44 15.97
CA GLN A 135 -3.61 -8.01 14.76
C GLN A 135 -5.08 -7.58 14.53
N PRO A 136 -5.97 -7.54 15.56
CA PRO A 136 -7.36 -7.10 15.37
C PRO A 136 -7.52 -5.62 15.00
N LYS A 137 -6.46 -4.80 15.14
CA LYS A 137 -6.47 -3.39 14.75
C LYS A 137 -6.06 -3.18 13.30
N LEU A 138 -5.50 -4.20 12.65
CA LEU A 138 -4.85 -4.13 11.35
C LEU A 138 -5.71 -4.82 10.29
N GLU A 139 -5.97 -4.10 9.20
CA GLU A 139 -6.60 -4.67 7.99
C GLU A 139 -5.67 -4.51 6.79
N CYS A 140 -5.67 -5.49 5.89
CA CYS A 140 -4.93 -5.42 4.62
C CYS A 140 -5.94 -5.47 3.47
N GLU A 141 -6.07 -4.37 2.73
CA GLU A 141 -7.06 -4.22 1.67
C GLU A 141 -6.39 -3.87 0.33
N GLU A 142 -7.01 -4.28 -0.77
CA GLU A 142 -6.54 -3.94 -2.10
C GLU A 142 -6.93 -2.50 -2.46
N LEU A 143 -5.97 -1.70 -2.90
CA LEU A 143 -6.23 -0.37 -3.44
C LEU A 143 -5.26 -0.03 -4.57
N ASP A 144 -5.76 -0.21 -5.78
CA ASP A 144 -5.24 0.45 -6.97
C ASP A 144 -5.76 1.90 -7.02
N TRP A 145 -4.85 2.87 -7.04
CA TRP A 145 -5.24 4.27 -6.92
C TRP A 145 -6.08 4.70 -8.12
N GLY A 146 -7.18 5.40 -7.85
CA GLY A 146 -8.14 5.84 -8.86
C GLY A 146 -9.09 4.73 -9.33
N ASN A 147 -8.94 3.49 -8.85
CA ASN A 147 -9.92 2.43 -9.08
C ASN A 147 -11.16 2.67 -8.21
N GLU A 148 -12.29 2.96 -8.87
CA GLU A 148 -13.56 3.30 -8.21
C GLU A 148 -14.13 2.14 -7.39
N ALA A 149 -13.98 0.90 -7.86
CA ALA A 149 -14.48 -0.28 -7.15
C ALA A 149 -13.70 -0.53 -5.85
N HIS A 150 -12.37 -0.42 -5.90
CA HIS A 150 -11.51 -0.57 -4.72
C HIS A 150 -11.79 0.54 -3.69
N LEU A 151 -11.90 1.78 -4.15
CA LEU A 151 -12.27 2.91 -3.29
C LEU A 151 -13.66 2.70 -2.66
N GLN A 152 -14.66 2.26 -3.43
CA GLN A 152 -16.00 2.03 -2.91
C GLN A 152 -16.01 0.93 -1.85
N HIS A 153 -15.30 -0.17 -2.07
CA HIS A 153 -15.15 -1.24 -1.08
C HIS A 153 -14.56 -0.73 0.24
N ILE A 154 -13.48 0.07 0.18
CA ILE A 154 -12.87 0.66 1.38
C ILE A 154 -13.85 1.59 2.09
N LYS A 155 -14.60 2.41 1.35
CA LYS A 155 -15.62 3.33 1.88
C LYS A 155 -16.76 2.58 2.56
N ASP A 156 -17.23 1.49 1.94
CA ASP A 156 -18.34 0.69 2.47
C ASP A 156 -17.96 -0.02 3.78
N LYS A 157 -16.71 -0.50 3.89
CA LYS A 157 -16.18 -1.07 5.15
C LYS A 157 -15.92 0.00 6.21
N ASN A 158 -15.64 1.24 5.80
CA ASN A 158 -15.21 2.33 6.68
C ASN A 158 -16.08 3.59 6.48
N PRO A 159 -17.39 3.54 6.77
CA PRO A 159 -18.32 4.63 6.44
C PRO A 159 -18.02 5.94 7.20
N ASP A 160 -17.41 5.84 8.39
CA ASP A 160 -16.97 7.00 9.19
C ASP A 160 -15.66 7.64 8.67
N GLY A 161 -15.04 7.01 7.68
CA GLY A 161 -13.76 7.41 7.11
C GLY A 161 -12.57 7.26 8.06
N PHE A 162 -11.53 8.06 7.79
CA PHE A 162 -10.24 7.99 8.49
C PHE A 162 -9.88 9.35 9.05
N ASP A 163 -9.25 9.37 10.23
CA ASP A 163 -8.70 10.57 10.84
C ASP A 163 -7.40 11.00 10.11
N LEU A 164 -6.62 10.01 9.66
CA LEU A 164 -5.39 10.23 8.89
C LEU A 164 -5.29 9.29 7.70
N ILE A 165 -4.74 9.82 6.62
CA ILE A 165 -4.21 9.07 5.48
C ILE A 165 -2.68 9.15 5.59
N LEU A 166 -2.00 8.02 5.39
CA LEU A 166 -0.55 7.92 5.36
C LEU A 166 -0.07 7.44 3.99
N GLY A 167 1.18 7.74 3.67
CA GLY A 167 1.87 7.18 2.52
C GLY A 167 3.35 7.57 2.54
N ALA A 168 4.23 6.65 2.16
CA ALA A 168 5.67 6.88 2.22
C ALA A 168 6.37 6.38 0.95
N ASP A 169 7.16 7.26 0.32
CA ASP A 169 7.89 6.96 -0.93
C ASP A 169 6.97 6.51 -2.09
N ILE A 170 5.70 6.92 -2.07
CA ILE A 170 4.67 6.51 -3.05
C ILE A 170 4.53 7.45 -4.26
N CYS A 171 5.29 8.55 -4.31
CA CYS A 171 5.28 9.53 -5.40
C CYS A 171 6.50 9.38 -6.33
N TYR A 172 6.73 8.17 -6.84
CA TYR A 172 7.92 7.82 -7.63
C TYR A 172 7.70 7.82 -9.16
N PHE A 173 6.44 7.78 -9.62
CA PHE A 173 6.08 7.95 -11.03
C PHE A 173 5.11 9.10 -11.25
N GLN A 174 5.35 9.93 -12.28
CA GLN A 174 4.47 11.04 -12.64
C GLN A 174 3.04 10.59 -12.95
N SER A 175 2.89 9.44 -13.63
CA SER A 175 1.59 8.87 -13.98
C SER A 175 0.76 8.49 -12.76
N ALA A 176 1.40 8.17 -11.64
CA ALA A 176 0.71 7.79 -10.40
C ALA A 176 0.16 8.98 -9.62
N ALA A 177 0.66 10.22 -9.85
CA ALA A 177 0.25 11.39 -9.07
C ALA A 177 -1.27 11.65 -9.17
N LYS A 178 -1.81 11.68 -10.39
CA LYS A 178 -3.25 11.94 -10.60
C LYS A 178 -4.16 10.90 -9.91
N PRO A 179 -4.00 9.58 -10.15
CA PRO A 179 -4.83 8.59 -9.47
C PRO A 179 -4.63 8.57 -7.95
N LEU A 180 -3.40 8.74 -7.46
CA LEU A 180 -3.11 8.84 -6.02
C LEU A 180 -3.90 9.97 -5.36
N PHE A 181 -3.75 11.19 -5.88
CA PHE A 181 -4.39 12.36 -5.27
C PHE A 181 -5.91 12.38 -5.46
N ALA A 182 -6.44 11.76 -6.52
CA ALA A 182 -7.87 11.51 -6.65
C ALA A 182 -8.38 10.59 -5.52
N SER A 183 -7.64 9.53 -5.20
CA SER A 183 -7.95 8.59 -4.11
C SER A 183 -7.89 9.29 -2.74
N VAL A 184 -6.83 10.07 -2.50
CA VAL A 184 -6.68 10.89 -1.28
C VAL A 184 -7.88 11.81 -1.09
N LYS A 185 -8.27 12.57 -2.12
CA LYS A 185 -9.44 13.46 -2.04
C LYS A 185 -10.72 12.68 -1.72
N ALA A 186 -10.96 11.59 -2.43
CA ALA A 186 -12.14 10.76 -2.24
C ALA A 186 -12.24 10.16 -0.83
N LEU A 187 -11.11 9.81 -0.20
CA LEU A 187 -11.04 9.33 1.18
C LEU A 187 -11.24 10.47 2.18
N MET A 188 -10.62 11.64 1.96
CA MET A 188 -10.84 12.82 2.81
C MET A 188 -12.31 13.30 2.77
N GLU A 189 -13.04 13.06 1.68
CA GLU A 189 -14.46 13.42 1.52
C GLU A 189 -15.41 12.62 2.40
N LEU A 190 -15.01 11.46 2.92
CA LEU A 190 -15.77 10.73 3.95
C LEU A 190 -15.94 11.54 5.24
N ARG A 191 -15.01 12.47 5.52
CA ARG A 191 -15.06 13.36 6.69
C ARG A 191 -15.23 14.82 6.25
N PRO A 192 -16.47 15.28 5.99
CA PRO A 192 -16.73 16.60 5.42
C PRO A 192 -16.33 17.77 6.33
N GLY A 193 -16.07 17.55 7.62
CA GLY A 193 -15.59 18.59 8.56
C GLY A 193 -14.12 18.98 8.46
N GLY A 194 -13.38 18.51 7.45
CA GLY A 194 -11.96 18.88 7.24
C GLY A 194 -10.98 18.26 8.25
N ALA A 195 -11.42 17.28 9.05
CA ALA A 195 -10.60 16.66 10.08
C ALA A 195 -9.55 15.68 9.54
N CYS A 196 -9.75 15.14 8.33
CA CYS A 196 -8.83 14.16 7.74
C CYS A 196 -7.64 14.86 7.06
N LYS A 197 -6.43 14.47 7.46
CA LYS A 197 -5.17 14.94 6.83
C LYS A 197 -4.47 13.79 6.11
N PHE A 198 -3.67 14.11 5.11
CA PHE A 198 -2.75 13.18 4.47
C PHE A 198 -1.32 13.54 4.84
N ILE A 199 -0.64 12.61 5.52
CA ILE A 199 0.76 12.73 5.90
C ILE A 199 1.59 11.90 4.91
N LEU A 200 2.41 12.59 4.12
CA LEU A 200 3.19 12.00 3.05
C LEU A 200 4.69 12.07 3.39
N GLY A 201 5.31 10.91 3.59
CA GLY A 201 6.77 10.76 3.59
C GLY A 201 7.31 10.85 2.17
N TYR A 202 7.67 12.05 1.74
CA TYR A 202 8.08 12.34 0.37
C TYR A 202 9.59 12.21 0.19
N VAL A 203 10.02 11.59 -0.91
CA VAL A 203 11.43 11.56 -1.33
C VAL A 203 11.54 12.17 -2.73
N SER A 204 12.28 13.27 -2.85
CA SER A 204 12.51 13.95 -4.12
C SER A 204 13.56 13.19 -4.93
N ARG A 205 13.10 12.26 -5.77
CA ARG A 205 13.95 11.48 -6.69
C ARG A 205 14.12 12.15 -8.05
N PHE A 206 13.03 12.70 -8.59
CA PHE A 206 13.00 13.34 -9.90
C PHE A 206 12.21 14.64 -9.84
N LYS A 207 12.76 15.71 -10.43
CA LYS A 207 12.10 17.03 -10.45
C LYS A 207 10.73 17.02 -11.14
N SER A 208 10.55 16.13 -12.11
CA SER A 208 9.27 15.99 -12.79
C SER A 208 8.19 15.38 -11.89
N ASN A 209 8.55 14.55 -10.90
CA ASN A 209 7.60 14.07 -9.89
C ASN A 209 7.21 15.22 -8.95
N ASP A 210 8.16 16.07 -8.55
CA ASP A 210 7.87 17.26 -7.74
C ASP A 210 6.81 18.14 -8.44
N VAL A 211 6.97 18.36 -9.75
CA VAL A 211 6.02 19.14 -10.56
C VAL A 211 4.65 18.46 -10.62
N ALA A 212 4.60 17.14 -10.87
CA ALA A 212 3.34 16.41 -10.97
C ALA A 212 2.54 16.41 -9.66
N VAL A 213 3.22 16.21 -8.52
CA VAL A 213 2.61 16.26 -7.18
C VAL A 213 2.04 17.64 -6.89
N ASN A 214 2.82 18.71 -7.11
CA ASN A 214 2.36 20.08 -6.89
C ASN A 214 1.17 20.44 -7.80
N ALA A 215 1.20 20.01 -9.06
CA ALA A 215 0.10 20.25 -10.00
C ALA A 215 -1.21 19.59 -9.53
N GLU A 216 -1.17 18.36 -9.04
CA GLU A 216 -2.37 17.66 -8.56
C GLU A 216 -2.92 18.25 -7.26
N VAL A 217 -2.06 18.63 -6.33
CA VAL A 217 -2.47 19.34 -5.10
C VAL A 217 -3.22 20.64 -5.46
N GLN A 218 -2.66 21.46 -6.35
CA GLN A 218 -3.30 22.69 -6.81
C GLN A 218 -4.60 22.43 -7.57
N ARG A 219 -4.60 21.47 -8.50
CA ARG A 219 -5.77 21.11 -9.32
C ARG A 219 -6.97 20.70 -8.46
N LEU A 220 -6.71 20.07 -7.33
CA LEU A 220 -7.74 19.56 -6.44
C LEU A 220 -8.15 20.53 -5.33
N GLY A 221 -7.55 21.72 -5.26
CA GLY A 221 -7.82 22.70 -4.20
C GLY A 221 -7.39 22.20 -2.82
N MET A 222 -6.26 21.50 -2.76
CA MET A 222 -5.67 21.05 -1.49
C MET A 222 -4.51 21.96 -1.09
N LYS A 223 -4.27 22.03 0.22
CA LYS A 223 -3.11 22.69 0.79
C LYS A 223 -2.06 21.65 1.13
N MET A 224 -0.82 21.86 0.70
CA MET A 224 0.33 21.01 1.02
C MET A 224 1.41 21.85 1.70
N VAL A 225 1.86 21.43 2.88
CA VAL A 225 2.84 22.14 3.70
C VAL A 225 3.95 21.17 4.11
N GLU A 226 5.20 21.53 3.86
CA GLU A 226 6.35 20.80 4.39
C GLU A 226 6.41 20.98 5.91
N VAL A 227 6.51 19.88 6.64
CA VAL A 227 6.64 19.92 8.10
C VAL A 227 8.06 20.31 8.48
N PRO A 228 8.26 21.42 9.21
CA PRO A 228 9.59 21.89 9.60
C PRO A 228 10.39 20.83 10.37
N GLY A 229 11.69 20.73 10.09
CA GLY A 229 12.61 19.83 10.79
C GLY A 229 12.56 18.36 10.38
N THR A 230 11.71 18.00 9.41
CA THR A 230 11.59 16.61 8.94
C THR A 230 12.51 16.25 7.76
N ARG A 231 13.13 17.26 7.15
CA ARG A 231 14.01 17.08 5.98
C ARG A 231 15.28 16.32 6.34
N LYS A 232 15.57 15.26 5.56
CA LYS A 232 16.72 14.37 5.73
C LYS A 232 17.42 14.11 4.40
N SER A 233 18.74 14.05 4.47
CA SER A 233 19.57 13.55 3.38
C SER A 233 19.54 12.02 3.35
N LEU A 234 19.34 11.46 2.16
CA LEU A 234 19.20 10.03 1.91
C LEU A 234 20.24 9.56 0.90
N ALA A 235 20.53 8.25 0.91
CA ALA A 235 21.45 7.61 -0.04
C ALA A 235 22.81 8.34 -0.16
N GLY A 236 23.40 8.69 0.99
CA GLY A 236 24.71 9.36 1.03
C GLY A 236 24.73 10.77 0.44
N GLY A 237 23.59 11.47 0.38
CA GLY A 237 23.50 12.81 -0.20
C GLY A 237 22.84 12.86 -1.58
N ALA A 238 22.55 11.72 -2.20
CA ALA A 238 21.98 11.69 -3.54
C ALA A 238 20.52 12.17 -3.61
N HIS A 239 19.76 12.00 -2.52
CA HIS A 239 18.37 12.40 -2.44
C HIS A 239 18.07 13.12 -1.14
N GLU A 240 16.97 13.86 -1.13
CA GLU A 240 16.38 14.43 0.07
C GLU A 240 14.95 13.90 0.22
N GLY A 241 14.53 13.69 1.47
CA GLY A 241 13.13 13.42 1.79
C GLY A 241 12.68 14.18 3.02
N TRP A 242 11.38 14.35 3.18
CA TRP A 242 10.74 15.13 4.24
C TRP A 242 9.27 14.72 4.38
N ILE A 243 8.56 15.31 5.35
CA ILE A 243 7.11 15.10 5.52
C ILE A 243 6.34 16.26 4.90
N TYR A 244 5.32 15.93 4.11
CA TYR A 244 4.24 16.85 3.78
C TYR A 244 3.01 16.55 4.63
N GLU A 245 2.39 17.60 5.16
CA GLU A 245 1.01 17.57 5.64
C GLU A 245 0.11 18.17 4.55
N ILE A 246 -0.90 17.40 4.14
CA ILE A 246 -1.83 17.77 3.07
C ILE A 246 -3.26 17.76 3.63
N SER A 247 -4.01 18.82 3.39
CA SER A 247 -5.40 18.98 3.84
C SER A 247 -6.28 19.57 2.75
N LYS A 248 -7.61 19.47 2.91
CA LYS A 248 -8.53 20.29 2.12
C LYS A 248 -8.25 21.77 2.39
N ASP A 249 -8.42 22.60 1.38
CA ASP A 249 -8.39 24.05 1.55
C ASP A 249 -9.68 24.52 2.23
N SER A 250 -9.56 25.04 3.45
CA SER A 250 -10.70 25.55 4.23
C SER A 250 -11.28 26.84 3.66
N ASP A 251 -10.54 27.53 2.77
CA ASP A 251 -10.97 28.77 2.14
C ASP A 251 -11.87 28.54 0.90
N GLN A 252 -12.21 27.28 0.60
CA GLN A 252 -13.15 26.88 -0.47
C GLN A 252 -14.42 26.16 0.04
N LEU A 253 -14.70 26.23 1.34
CA LEU A 253 -15.95 25.77 1.97
C LEU A 253 -16.96 26.91 2.15
#